data_AF-A0A5B0SBH3-F1
#
_entry.id   AF-A0A5B0SBH3-F1
#
_cell.length_a   1.000
_cell.length_b   1.000
_cell.length_c   1.000
_cell.angle_alpha   90.00
_cell.angle_beta   90.00
_cell.angle_gamma   90.00
#
_symmetry.space_group_name_H-M   'P 1'
#
loop_
_entity.id
_entity.type
_entity.pdbx_description
1 polymer ?
#
loop_
_entity_poly.entity_id
_entity_poly.type
_entity_poly.pdbx_seq_one_letter_code
_entity_poly.pdbx_strand_id
1 'polypeptide(L)'
;MNKLATLVLLALGLAVADATIHTMCFNYFLNKDKCVNGAAGQNIRCNADPKPHEAPVAKFVMQTPPPKQAHNGGKNRLERRYDTYHKVLEMSSGQGICGTYDSDRQDGVCLWSGPEQDNPTVHTAGWLNGIKKSNCGKQVYIQRKDKSKGPFYVPVLDGCSFETTKLEEGCFEIGVTKSLAAKLTIFPNETSGPDSGYLYGGFTWDFNNLDGTNSAAGPV
;
A
#
# COMPACT_ATOMS: atom_id res chain seq x y z
N MET A 1 -62.53 -37.45 -2.18
CA MET A 1 -61.32 -37.42 -1.33
C MET A 1 -60.13 -37.00 -2.17
N ASN A 2 -59.22 -36.23 -1.56
CA ASN A 2 -57.85 -35.88 -1.97
C ASN A 2 -57.65 -34.75 -3.00
N LYS A 3 -57.62 -33.51 -2.47
CA LYS A 3 -56.82 -32.42 -3.04
C LYS A 3 -55.42 -32.49 -2.41
N LEU A 4 -54.40 -32.79 -3.20
CA LEU A 4 -52.99 -32.67 -2.79
C LEU A 4 -52.58 -31.20 -2.99
N ALA A 5 -52.33 -30.49 -1.91
CA ALA A 5 -51.76 -29.15 -1.94
C ALA A 5 -50.23 -29.26 -1.84
N THR A 6 -49.53 -28.88 -2.90
CA THR A 6 -48.06 -28.83 -2.93
C THR A 6 -47.61 -27.46 -2.43
N LEU A 7 -47.06 -27.42 -1.21
CA LEU A 7 -46.42 -26.23 -0.64
C LEU A 7 -44.98 -26.14 -1.16
N VAL A 8 -44.71 -25.16 -2.02
CA VAL A 8 -43.35 -24.79 -2.42
C VAL A 8 -42.81 -23.79 -1.39
N LEU A 9 -41.97 -24.26 -0.47
CA LEU A 9 -41.22 -23.42 0.46
C LEU A 9 -40.03 -22.79 -0.27
N LEU A 10 -40.19 -21.53 -0.66
CA LEU A 10 -39.11 -20.69 -1.18
C LEU A 10 -38.23 -20.26 0.00
N ALA A 11 -37.16 -21.00 0.28
CA ALA A 11 -36.17 -20.61 1.27
C ALA A 11 -35.39 -19.40 0.75
N LEU A 12 -35.78 -18.20 1.17
CA LEU A 12 -34.97 -16.99 1.06
C LEU A 12 -33.74 -17.15 1.95
N GLY A 13 -32.66 -17.68 1.39
CA GLY A 13 -31.34 -17.63 2.00
C GLY A 13 -30.91 -16.17 2.11
N LEU A 14 -31.11 -15.57 3.29
CA LEU A 14 -30.43 -14.33 3.65
C LEU A 14 -28.94 -14.68 3.73
N ALA A 15 -28.19 -14.36 2.68
CA ALA A 15 -26.75 -14.25 2.77
C ALA A 15 -26.47 -13.15 3.80
N VAL A 16 -26.19 -13.55 5.04
CA VAL A 16 -25.62 -12.67 6.04
C VAL A 16 -24.30 -12.21 5.44
N ALA A 17 -24.24 -10.96 4.98
CA ALA A 17 -22.99 -10.34 4.57
C ALA A 17 -22.09 -10.34 5.80
N ASP A 18 -21.17 -11.30 5.87
CA ASP A 18 -20.19 -11.38 6.93
C ASP A 18 -19.42 -10.05 6.90
N ALA A 19 -19.45 -9.33 8.03
CA ALA A 19 -18.81 -8.03 8.11
C ALA A 19 -17.32 -8.24 7.83
N THR A 20 -16.82 -7.73 6.70
CA THR A 20 -15.41 -7.91 6.33
C THR A 20 -14.55 -7.35 7.46
N ILE A 21 -13.81 -8.22 8.14
CA ILE A 21 -12.86 -7.77 9.17
C ILE A 21 -11.74 -7.04 8.44
N HIS A 22 -11.72 -5.73 8.63
CA HIS A 22 -10.74 -4.83 8.05
C HIS A 22 -9.42 -4.84 8.80
N THR A 23 -8.32 -4.63 8.08
CA THR A 23 -6.98 -4.54 8.68
C THR A 23 -6.81 -3.25 9.50
N MET A 24 -5.78 -3.19 10.36
CA MET A 24 -5.55 -1.98 11.15
C MET A 24 -5.22 -0.78 10.27
N CYS A 25 -4.47 -0.96 9.19
CA CYS A 25 -4.20 0.15 8.28
C CYS A 25 -5.44 0.60 7.52
N PHE A 26 -6.30 -0.33 7.10
CA PHE A 26 -7.59 0.04 6.52
C PHE A 26 -8.41 0.89 7.51
N ASN A 27 -8.57 0.41 8.75
CA ASN A 27 -9.31 1.13 9.78
C ASN A 27 -8.65 2.45 10.18
N TYR A 28 -7.32 2.53 10.19
CA TYR A 28 -6.58 3.75 10.45
C TYR A 28 -6.97 4.86 9.46
N PHE A 29 -6.91 4.57 8.16
CA PHE A 29 -7.27 5.55 7.14
C PHE A 29 -8.77 5.83 7.11
N LEU A 30 -9.62 4.81 7.29
CA LEU A 30 -11.07 5.02 7.39
C LEU A 30 -11.43 5.95 8.55
N ASN A 31 -10.76 5.82 9.70
CA ASN A 31 -11.02 6.67 10.85
C ASN A 31 -10.45 8.07 10.69
N LYS A 32 -9.22 8.17 10.18
CA LYS A 32 -8.47 9.43 10.03
C LYS A 32 -9.01 10.28 8.88
N ASP A 33 -9.12 9.70 7.69
CA ASP A 33 -9.41 10.40 6.44
C ASP A 33 -10.88 10.25 6.00
N LYS A 34 -11.67 9.44 6.73
CA LYS A 34 -13.08 9.11 6.42
C LYS A 34 -13.26 8.33 5.12
N CYS A 35 -12.16 7.86 4.54
CA CYS A 35 -12.12 7.02 3.36
C CYS A 35 -10.80 6.24 3.32
N VAL A 36 -10.73 5.22 2.47
CA VAL A 36 -9.50 4.47 2.18
C VAL A 36 -9.24 4.55 0.68
N ASN A 37 -8.01 4.88 0.30
CA ASN A 37 -7.64 4.88 -1.11
C ASN A 37 -7.73 3.45 -1.68
N GLY A 38 -8.23 3.33 -2.90
CA GLY A 38 -8.41 2.03 -3.54
C GLY A 38 -9.49 1.14 -2.91
N ALA A 39 -10.28 1.59 -1.93
CA ALA A 39 -11.29 0.72 -1.31
C ALA A 39 -12.28 0.13 -2.32
N ALA A 40 -12.65 -1.13 -2.13
CA ALA A 40 -13.62 -1.80 -3.01
C ALA A 40 -15.01 -1.16 -2.92
N GLY A 41 -15.43 -0.76 -1.71
CA GLY A 41 -16.71 -0.08 -1.49
C GLY A 41 -16.68 1.37 -1.95
N GLN A 42 -17.60 1.76 -2.84
CA GLN A 42 -17.66 3.12 -3.40
C GLN A 42 -17.91 4.21 -2.34
N ASN A 43 -18.68 3.90 -1.31
CA ASN A 43 -19.03 4.83 -0.21
C ASN A 43 -17.87 5.12 0.75
N ILE A 44 -16.86 4.24 0.78
CA ILE A 44 -15.68 4.35 1.64
C ILE A 44 -14.39 4.54 0.84
N ARG A 45 -14.46 4.51 -0.50
CA ARG A 45 -13.33 4.82 -1.37
C ARG A 45 -13.18 6.34 -1.44
N CYS A 46 -11.95 6.81 -1.30
CA CYS A 46 -11.66 8.23 -1.50
C CYS A 46 -12.02 8.65 -2.93
N ASN A 47 -12.81 9.71 -3.10
CA ASN A 47 -13.12 10.28 -4.41
C ASN A 47 -11.83 10.81 -5.05
N ALA A 48 -11.39 10.16 -6.12
CA ALA A 48 -10.14 10.46 -6.79
C ALA A 48 -10.40 11.27 -8.08
N ASP A 49 -10.60 12.59 -7.98
CA ASP A 49 -10.51 13.45 -9.19
C ASP A 49 -9.04 13.44 -9.69
N PRO A 50 -8.75 13.07 -10.96
CA PRO A 50 -7.40 13.17 -11.54
C PRO A 50 -6.85 14.61 -11.37
N LYS A 51 -5.68 14.76 -10.75
CA LYS A 51 -5.04 16.08 -10.65
C LYS A 51 -4.42 16.45 -12.01
N PRO A 52 -4.61 17.69 -12.50
CA PRO A 52 -3.74 18.28 -13.50
C PRO A 52 -2.30 18.38 -12.94
N HIS A 53 -1.31 18.18 -13.81
CA HIS A 53 0.10 18.34 -13.46
C HIS A 53 0.43 19.83 -13.23
N GLU A 54 1.12 20.15 -12.13
CA GLU A 54 1.90 21.38 -12.08
C GLU A 54 3.08 21.24 -13.05
N ALA A 55 3.29 22.28 -13.86
CA ALA A 55 4.39 22.39 -14.82
C ALA A 55 5.74 22.10 -14.14
N PRO A 56 6.74 21.59 -14.89
CA PRO A 56 8.04 21.28 -14.31
C PRO A 56 8.63 22.52 -13.62
N VAL A 57 8.99 22.35 -12.35
CA VAL A 57 9.67 23.36 -11.54
C VAL A 57 10.92 23.83 -12.29
N ALA A 58 11.06 25.14 -12.48
CA ALA A 58 12.21 25.73 -13.15
C ALA A 58 13.52 25.26 -12.50
N LYS A 59 14.53 24.97 -13.33
CA LYS A 59 15.87 24.50 -12.93
C LYS A 59 16.43 25.37 -11.80
N PHE A 60 16.74 24.75 -10.66
CA PHE A 60 17.46 25.40 -9.56
C PHE A 60 18.88 25.80 -10.00
N VAL A 61 19.20 27.09 -9.91
CA VAL A 61 20.57 27.60 -9.92
C VAL A 61 21.11 27.48 -8.49
N MET A 62 22.19 26.73 -8.30
CA MET A 62 22.88 26.58 -7.01
C MET A 62 23.61 27.87 -6.62
N GLN A 63 23.27 28.46 -5.47
CA GLN A 63 24.15 29.34 -4.69
C GLN A 63 23.94 29.07 -3.18
N THR A 64 25.05 28.94 -2.43
CA THR A 64 25.18 28.51 -1.02
C THR A 64 24.76 29.57 0.05
N PRO A 65 24.57 29.20 1.35
CA PRO A 65 23.61 29.77 2.34
C PRO A 65 24.27 30.72 3.40
N PRO A 66 23.68 31.15 4.58
CA PRO A 66 22.36 30.97 5.28
C PRO A 66 21.75 32.35 5.81
N PRO A 67 20.79 32.53 6.79
CA PRO A 67 20.10 31.61 7.72
C PRO A 67 18.56 31.80 7.98
N LYS A 68 17.98 30.73 8.57
CA LYS A 68 16.81 30.60 9.50
C LYS A 68 15.46 31.34 9.24
N GLN A 69 14.41 30.55 9.46
CA GLN A 69 12.98 30.83 9.69
C GLN A 69 12.07 30.89 8.46
N ALA A 70 11.16 29.91 8.38
CA ALA A 70 9.79 30.14 7.94
C ALA A 70 8.87 29.12 8.64
N HIS A 71 8.21 29.58 9.70
CA HIS A 71 6.92 29.03 10.12
C HIS A 71 5.84 29.36 9.08
N ASN A 72 4.81 28.52 9.05
CA ASN A 72 3.49 28.71 8.44
C ASN A 72 3.38 28.66 6.91
N GLY A 73 2.89 27.52 6.44
CA GLY A 73 2.31 27.33 5.12
C GLY A 73 1.33 26.15 5.10
N GLY A 74 0.39 26.10 6.06
CA GLY A 74 -0.74 25.19 5.96
C GLY A 74 -1.62 25.57 4.77
N LYS A 75 -1.66 24.70 3.75
CA LYS A 75 -2.75 24.56 2.78
C LYS A 75 -2.70 23.13 2.24
N ASN A 76 -3.47 22.25 2.87
CA ASN A 76 -3.97 20.98 2.34
C ASN A 76 -3.10 20.35 1.23
N ARG A 77 -1.94 19.81 1.62
CA ARG A 77 -1.29 18.78 0.82
C ARG A 77 -2.20 17.55 0.89
N LEU A 78 -3.22 17.52 0.04
CA LEU A 78 -3.99 16.32 -0.26
C LEU A 78 -3.03 15.39 -1.00
N GLU A 79 -2.17 14.74 -0.24
CA GLU A 79 -1.36 13.61 -0.67
C GLU A 79 -2.33 12.48 -0.97
N ARG A 80 -2.82 12.50 -2.21
CA ARG A 80 -3.26 11.28 -2.86
C ARG A 80 -1.99 10.43 -2.90
N ARG A 81 -1.85 9.46 -1.98
CA ARG A 81 -0.90 8.32 -1.97
C ARG A 81 -0.21 8.10 -0.62
N TYR A 82 0.17 6.86 -0.37
CA TYR A 82 1.08 6.52 0.72
C TYR A 82 2.50 6.86 0.30
N ASP A 83 3.12 7.71 1.11
CA ASP A 83 4.44 8.23 0.87
C ASP A 83 5.37 7.67 1.94
N THR A 84 6.39 6.90 1.53
CA THR A 84 7.39 6.43 2.48
C THR A 84 8.29 7.57 2.93
N TYR A 85 8.73 7.51 4.19
CA TYR A 85 9.65 8.49 4.77
C TYR A 85 11.00 7.87 5.14
N HIS A 86 11.09 6.54 5.17
CA HIS A 86 12.29 5.79 5.52
C HIS A 86 13.01 5.19 4.30
N LYS A 87 14.23 4.69 4.55
CA LYS A 87 14.99 3.91 3.57
C LYS A 87 14.16 2.68 3.19
N VAL A 88 13.92 2.49 1.91
CA VAL A 88 13.04 1.40 1.44
C VAL A 88 13.78 0.07 1.52
N LEU A 89 13.14 -0.89 2.18
CA LEU A 89 13.68 -2.21 2.44
C LEU A 89 13.70 -3.05 1.16
N GLU A 90 14.87 -3.62 0.82
CA GLU A 90 14.97 -4.68 -0.17
C GLU A 90 14.61 -6.04 0.45
N MET A 91 13.63 -6.70 -0.17
CA MET A 91 13.15 -8.01 0.28
C MET A 91 14.18 -9.11 -0.03
N SER A 92 14.32 -10.07 0.87
CA SER A 92 15.08 -11.30 0.61
C SER A 92 14.20 -12.36 -0.05
N SER A 93 14.78 -13.23 -0.89
CA SER A 93 14.06 -14.40 -1.41
C SER A 93 13.75 -15.39 -0.29
N GLY A 94 12.62 -16.11 -0.39
CA GLY A 94 12.27 -17.11 0.62
C GLY A 94 10.77 -17.37 0.73
N GLN A 95 10.40 -18.05 1.83
CA GLN A 95 9.01 -18.29 2.21
C GLN A 95 8.48 -17.09 3.00
N GLY A 96 7.65 -16.26 2.37
CA GLY A 96 6.96 -15.14 3.00
C GLY A 96 5.56 -15.48 3.49
N ILE A 97 4.87 -14.46 4.00
CA ILE A 97 3.47 -14.51 4.44
C ILE A 97 2.56 -14.96 3.30
N CYS A 98 2.76 -14.45 2.09
CA CYS A 98 1.91 -14.75 0.93
C CYS A 98 2.36 -15.97 0.12
N GLY A 99 3.51 -16.58 0.45
CA GLY A 99 4.06 -17.72 -0.28
C GLY A 99 5.55 -17.60 -0.54
N THR A 100 6.10 -18.56 -1.28
CA THR A 100 7.50 -18.52 -1.72
C THR A 100 7.68 -17.56 -2.89
N TYR A 101 8.72 -16.73 -2.85
CA TYR A 101 9.10 -15.86 -3.97
C TYR A 101 10.62 -15.73 -4.10
N ASP A 102 11.06 -15.34 -5.30
CA ASP A 102 12.45 -15.02 -5.61
C ASP A 102 12.59 -13.52 -5.90
N SER A 103 13.12 -12.78 -4.93
CA SER A 103 13.29 -11.32 -4.97
C SER A 103 14.22 -10.86 -6.09
N ASP A 104 15.17 -11.70 -6.51
CA ASP A 104 16.10 -11.40 -7.61
C ASP A 104 15.43 -11.55 -9.00
N ARG A 105 14.26 -12.20 -9.09
CA ARG A 105 13.59 -12.53 -10.37
C ARG A 105 12.16 -12.05 -10.51
N GLN A 106 11.49 -11.76 -9.39
CA GLN A 106 10.09 -11.39 -9.36
C GLN A 106 9.94 -9.95 -8.87
N ASP A 107 9.12 -9.16 -9.55
CA ASP A 107 8.73 -7.85 -9.06
C ASP A 107 7.60 -8.01 -8.04
N GLY A 108 7.74 -7.36 -6.90
CA GLY A 108 6.70 -7.32 -5.90
C GLY A 108 7.06 -6.42 -4.74
N VAL A 109 6.12 -6.35 -3.80
CA VAL A 109 6.24 -5.53 -2.61
C VAL A 109 5.94 -6.32 -1.35
N CYS A 110 6.43 -5.83 -0.22
CA CYS A 110 5.93 -6.19 1.09
C CYS A 110 5.27 -4.98 1.74
N LEU A 111 4.15 -5.21 2.43
CA LEU A 111 3.45 -4.17 3.19
C LEU A 111 3.59 -4.43 4.69
N TRP A 112 3.28 -3.46 5.52
CA TRP A 112 3.52 -3.61 6.95
C TRP A 112 2.70 -4.76 7.56
N SER A 113 3.38 -5.66 8.28
CA SER A 113 2.77 -6.85 8.89
C SER A 113 1.99 -6.54 10.17
N GLY A 114 2.12 -5.32 10.71
CA GLY A 114 1.49 -4.90 11.96
C GLY A 114 2.46 -4.88 13.15
N PRO A 115 1.99 -4.52 14.34
CA PRO A 115 2.79 -4.37 15.55
C PRO A 115 3.07 -5.69 16.26
N GLU A 116 2.25 -6.71 16.03
CA GLU A 116 2.36 -8.02 16.71
C GLU A 116 3.05 -9.02 15.77
N GLN A 117 4.30 -9.34 16.07
CA GLN A 117 5.13 -10.26 15.28
C GLN A 117 5.19 -11.67 15.87
N ASP A 118 4.97 -11.82 17.18
CA ASP A 118 5.16 -13.09 17.88
C ASP A 118 3.88 -13.93 17.86
N ASN A 119 2.74 -13.29 18.17
CA ASN A 119 1.44 -13.95 18.27
C ASN A 119 0.36 -13.22 17.46
N PRO A 120 0.50 -13.11 16.13
CA PRO A 120 -0.41 -12.34 15.30
C PRO A 120 -1.83 -12.92 15.34
N THR A 121 -2.82 -12.02 15.37
CA THR A 121 -4.24 -12.35 15.21
C THR A 121 -4.79 -11.67 13.97
N VAL A 122 -6.04 -11.98 13.59
CA VAL A 122 -6.72 -11.28 12.50
C VAL A 122 -6.81 -9.76 12.75
N HIS A 123 -6.91 -9.34 14.02
CA HIS A 123 -7.07 -7.94 14.41
C HIS A 123 -5.77 -7.16 14.55
N THR A 124 -4.62 -7.85 14.60
CA THR A 124 -3.30 -7.20 14.69
C THR A 124 -2.59 -7.11 13.33
N ALA A 125 -3.30 -7.37 12.24
CA ALA A 125 -2.75 -7.23 10.89
C ALA A 125 -2.60 -5.76 10.51
N GLY A 126 -1.39 -5.35 10.10
CA GLY A 126 -1.11 -4.02 9.56
C GLY A 126 -1.89 -3.79 8.27
N TRP A 127 -1.25 -4.09 7.13
CA TRP A 127 -1.94 -4.32 5.85
C TRP A 127 -2.19 -5.82 5.60
N LEU A 128 -1.41 -6.68 6.22
CA LEU A 128 -1.57 -8.13 6.23
C LEU A 128 -0.80 -8.68 7.44
N ASN A 129 -0.97 -9.95 7.77
CA ASN A 129 -0.03 -10.68 8.62
C ASN A 129 -0.11 -12.19 8.35
N GLY A 130 0.57 -12.99 9.17
CA GLY A 130 0.57 -14.45 9.06
C GLY A 130 -0.82 -15.10 9.10
N ILE A 131 -1.84 -14.43 9.65
CA ILE A 131 -3.21 -14.93 9.77
C ILE A 131 -4.14 -14.25 8.76
N LYS A 132 -4.13 -12.91 8.68
CA LYS A 132 -4.96 -12.11 7.77
C LYS A 132 -4.20 -11.84 6.47
N LYS A 133 -4.27 -12.81 5.57
CA LYS A 133 -3.57 -12.80 4.26
C LYS A 133 -4.38 -12.22 3.10
N SER A 134 -5.54 -11.61 3.37
CA SER A 134 -6.48 -11.19 2.33
C SER A 134 -5.94 -10.16 1.33
N ASN A 135 -4.86 -9.44 1.67
CA ASN A 135 -4.21 -8.49 0.77
C ASN A 135 -3.06 -9.12 -0.05
N CYS A 136 -2.72 -10.39 0.17
CA CYS A 136 -1.74 -11.12 -0.63
C CYS A 136 -2.16 -11.21 -2.11
N GLY A 137 -1.20 -11.00 -3.01
CA GLY A 137 -1.41 -11.07 -4.46
C GLY A 137 -2.21 -9.90 -5.05
N LYS A 138 -2.79 -9.02 -4.22
CA LYS A 138 -3.43 -7.79 -4.72
C LYS A 138 -2.38 -6.91 -5.39
N GLN A 139 -2.80 -6.24 -6.46
CA GLN A 139 -1.92 -5.37 -7.20
C GLN A 139 -1.86 -4.00 -6.54
N VAL A 140 -0.65 -3.50 -6.33
CA VAL A 140 -0.38 -2.10 -5.99
C VAL A 140 0.25 -1.42 -7.20
N TYR A 141 0.14 -0.10 -7.27
CA TYR A 141 1.06 0.69 -8.07
C TYR A 141 2.10 1.33 -7.17
N ILE A 142 3.32 1.48 -7.68
CA ILE A 142 4.43 2.12 -7.00
C ILE A 142 5.25 2.94 -8.00
N GLN A 143 5.65 4.13 -7.59
CA GLN A 143 6.50 5.01 -8.38
C GLN A 143 7.43 5.83 -7.48
N ARG A 144 8.57 6.26 -8.03
CA ARG A 144 9.39 7.31 -7.42
C ARG A 144 8.58 8.59 -7.28
N LYS A 145 8.83 9.36 -6.22
CA LYS A 145 8.20 10.67 -5.99
C LYS A 145 8.47 11.65 -7.14
N ASP A 146 9.67 11.59 -7.72
CA ASP A 146 10.08 12.41 -8.86
C ASP A 146 9.46 12.00 -10.21
N LYS A 147 8.73 10.87 -10.25
CA LYS A 147 8.04 10.32 -11.42
C LYS A 147 8.93 10.00 -12.62
N SER A 148 10.23 9.90 -12.43
CA SER A 148 11.22 9.71 -13.51
C SER A 148 10.98 8.49 -14.42
N LYS A 149 10.36 7.42 -13.90
CA LYS A 149 10.15 6.15 -14.63
C LYS A 149 8.69 5.69 -14.74
N GLY A 150 7.73 6.53 -14.32
CA GLY A 150 6.31 6.16 -14.27
C GLY A 150 5.94 5.12 -13.19
N PRO A 151 4.67 4.69 -13.11
CA PRO A 151 4.21 3.69 -12.16
C PRO A 151 4.47 2.26 -12.62
N PHE A 152 4.91 1.43 -11.68
CA PHE A 152 4.99 -0.03 -11.80
C PHE A 152 3.81 -0.65 -11.08
N TYR A 153 3.18 -1.65 -11.69
CA TYR A 153 2.04 -2.37 -11.12
C TYR A 153 2.47 -3.78 -10.74
N VAL A 154 2.50 -4.06 -9.45
CA VAL A 154 3.16 -5.25 -8.90
C VAL A 154 2.32 -5.87 -7.78
N PRO A 155 2.41 -7.19 -7.55
CA PRO A 155 1.66 -7.85 -6.49
C PRO A 155 2.27 -7.62 -5.10
N VAL A 156 1.42 -7.70 -4.07
CA VAL A 156 1.86 -7.88 -2.68
C VAL A 156 2.33 -9.33 -2.50
N LEU A 157 3.63 -9.51 -2.25
CA LEU A 157 4.28 -10.81 -2.09
C LEU A 157 4.57 -11.17 -0.63
N ASP A 158 4.61 -10.19 0.28
CA ASP A 158 4.96 -10.47 1.67
C ASP A 158 4.45 -9.41 2.65
N GLY A 159 4.64 -9.64 3.95
CA GLY A 159 4.57 -8.61 4.97
C GLY A 159 5.93 -8.35 5.61
N CYS A 160 6.19 -7.08 5.93
CA CYS A 160 7.43 -6.62 6.54
C CYS A 160 7.15 -5.92 7.88
N SER A 161 8.00 -6.14 8.89
CA SER A 161 7.83 -5.48 10.20
C SER A 161 8.19 -4.00 10.15
N PHE A 162 9.09 -3.60 9.26
CA PHE A 162 9.71 -2.26 9.18
C PHE A 162 10.25 -1.74 10.52
N GLU A 163 10.52 -2.65 11.46
CA GLU A 163 10.99 -2.34 12.81
C GLU A 163 10.12 -1.31 13.55
N THR A 164 8.83 -1.23 13.21
CA THR A 164 7.88 -0.31 13.85
C THR A 164 6.63 -1.04 14.32
N THR A 165 6.14 -0.60 15.47
CA THR A 165 4.85 -1.02 16.06
C THR A 165 3.80 0.08 15.96
N LYS A 166 4.14 1.25 15.40
CA LYS A 166 3.24 2.39 15.33
C LYS A 166 2.46 2.37 14.02
N LEU A 167 1.14 2.54 14.10
CA LEU A 167 0.25 2.55 12.94
C LEU A 167 0.57 3.70 11.97
N GLU A 168 0.79 4.90 12.50
CA GLU A 168 1.06 6.09 11.67
C GLU A 168 2.40 6.05 10.93
N GLU A 169 3.31 5.16 11.33
CA GLU A 169 4.57 4.89 10.63
C GLU A 169 4.36 3.72 9.66
N GLY A 170 4.04 2.54 10.20
CA GLY A 170 3.98 1.30 9.43
C GLY A 170 2.98 1.30 8.28
N CYS A 171 1.82 1.95 8.43
CA CYS A 171 0.80 1.93 7.38
C CYS A 171 1.19 2.67 6.09
N PHE A 172 2.25 3.49 6.11
CA PHE A 172 2.78 4.17 4.93
C PHE A 172 3.95 3.42 4.29
N GLU A 173 4.57 2.49 5.00
CA GLU A 173 5.81 1.84 4.58
C GLU A 173 5.56 0.70 3.58
N ILE A 174 6.49 0.59 2.62
CA ILE A 174 6.51 -0.45 1.60
C ILE A 174 7.95 -0.88 1.35
N GLY A 175 8.16 -2.19 1.27
CA GLY A 175 9.41 -2.79 0.80
C GLY A 175 9.25 -3.30 -0.62
N VAL A 176 10.36 -3.45 -1.33
CA VAL A 176 10.37 -3.90 -2.73
C VAL A 176 11.32 -5.07 -2.91
N THR A 177 10.99 -5.95 -3.84
CA THR A 177 11.94 -6.98 -4.32
C THR A 177 13.16 -6.35 -4.99
N LYS A 178 14.30 -7.03 -5.00
CA LYS A 178 15.53 -6.55 -5.66
C LYS A 178 15.34 -6.31 -7.17
N SER A 179 14.57 -7.17 -7.85
CA SER A 179 14.21 -7.00 -9.26
C SER A 179 13.49 -5.67 -9.49
N LEU A 180 12.50 -5.35 -8.65
CA LEU A 180 11.78 -4.08 -8.70
C LEU A 180 12.65 -2.90 -8.28
N ALA A 181 13.52 -3.08 -7.28
CA ALA A 181 14.46 -2.06 -6.82
C ALA A 181 15.36 -1.59 -7.97
N ALA A 182 15.96 -2.52 -8.71
CA ALA A 182 16.80 -2.23 -9.87
C ALA A 182 16.07 -1.42 -10.96
N LYS A 183 14.76 -1.68 -11.15
CA LYS A 183 13.92 -0.91 -12.09
C LYS A 183 13.67 0.51 -11.58
N LEU A 184 13.51 0.67 -10.26
CA LEU A 184 13.22 1.93 -9.57
C LEU A 184 14.48 2.75 -9.22
N THR A 185 15.70 2.22 -9.40
CA THR A 185 16.96 2.94 -9.19
C THR A 185 17.09 4.12 -10.14
N ILE A 186 17.44 5.28 -9.60
CA ILE A 186 17.69 6.52 -10.36
C ILE A 186 19.05 7.12 -10.07
N PHE A 187 19.63 6.84 -8.89
CA PHE A 187 20.93 7.36 -8.50
C PHE A 187 22.02 6.27 -8.58
N PRO A 188 23.22 6.58 -9.11
CA PRO A 188 24.31 5.59 -9.23
C PRO A 188 24.72 4.91 -7.91
N ASN A 189 24.57 5.59 -6.78
CA ASN A 189 24.93 5.09 -5.44
C ASN A 189 23.91 4.10 -4.85
N GLU A 190 22.68 4.01 -5.39
CA GLU A 190 21.69 3.02 -4.96
C GLU A 190 22.10 1.59 -5.38
N THR A 191 22.91 1.47 -6.43
CA THR A 191 23.41 0.20 -6.98
C THR A 191 24.88 -0.06 -6.66
N SER A 192 25.60 0.87 -6.02
CA SER A 192 27.06 0.75 -5.82
C SER A 192 27.51 1.56 -4.61
N GLY A 193 27.94 0.90 -3.53
CA GLY A 193 28.48 1.55 -2.32
C GLY A 193 28.10 0.83 -1.02
N PRO A 194 28.55 1.31 0.16
CA PRO A 194 28.21 0.74 1.46
C PRO A 194 26.71 0.89 1.83
N ASP A 195 25.96 1.71 1.09
CA ASP A 195 24.51 1.83 1.16
C ASP A 195 23.77 1.06 0.05
N SER A 196 24.45 0.17 -0.70
CA SER A 196 23.78 -0.72 -1.65
C SER A 196 22.70 -1.52 -0.92
N GLY A 197 21.45 -1.44 -1.36
CA GLY A 197 20.32 -2.06 -0.68
C GLY A 197 19.20 -1.11 -0.28
N TYR A 198 19.36 0.20 -0.49
CA TYR A 198 18.37 1.21 -0.14
C TYR A 198 18.10 2.17 -1.30
N LEU A 199 16.81 2.42 -1.55
CA LEU A 199 16.35 3.44 -2.49
C LEU A 199 16.01 4.71 -1.73
N TYR A 200 16.58 5.85 -2.16
CA TYR A 200 16.47 7.13 -1.47
C TYR A 200 15.31 7.99 -1.98
N GLY A 201 14.77 8.90 -1.18
CA GLY A 201 13.75 9.85 -1.64
C GLY A 201 12.32 9.30 -1.71
N GLY A 202 12.12 8.08 -1.19
CA GLY A 202 10.81 7.49 -0.93
C GLY A 202 10.01 7.11 -2.18
N PHE A 203 8.98 6.32 -1.92
CA PHE A 203 8.00 5.91 -2.93
C PHE A 203 6.67 6.52 -2.64
N THR A 204 5.91 6.55 -3.72
CA THR A 204 4.53 6.92 -3.75
C THR A 204 3.78 5.71 -4.28
N TRP A 205 2.89 5.14 -3.46
CA TRP A 205 2.22 3.87 -3.78
C TRP A 205 0.76 3.84 -3.30
N ASP A 206 -0.03 2.92 -3.86
CA ASP A 206 -1.40 2.61 -3.42
C ASP A 206 -1.88 1.27 -4.01
N PHE A 207 -2.99 0.75 -3.49
CA PHE A 207 -3.70 -0.36 -4.11
C PHE A 207 -4.28 0.05 -5.48
N ASN A 208 -4.18 -0.82 -6.48
CA ASN A 208 -4.61 -0.52 -7.84
C ASN A 208 -6.14 -0.60 -8.01
N ASN A 209 -6.88 0.27 -7.33
CA ASN A 209 -8.34 0.37 -7.44
C ASN A 209 -8.84 1.80 -7.18
N LEU A 210 -8.04 2.81 -7.53
CA LEU A 210 -8.32 4.21 -7.20
C LEU A 210 -9.66 4.72 -7.74
N ASP A 211 -10.06 4.27 -8.92
CA ASP A 211 -11.31 4.66 -9.58
C ASP A 211 -12.45 3.67 -9.33
N GLY A 212 -12.16 2.52 -8.73
CA GLY A 212 -13.11 1.43 -8.50
C GLY A 212 -13.26 0.42 -9.61
N THR A 213 -12.46 0.52 -10.67
CA THR A 213 -12.55 -0.38 -11.82
C THR A 213 -11.92 -1.74 -11.54
N ASN A 214 -11.11 -1.87 -10.48
CA ASN A 214 -10.39 -3.09 -10.13
C ASN A 214 -10.60 -3.45 -8.64
N SER A 215 -11.85 -3.69 -8.27
CA SER A 215 -12.24 -3.95 -6.87
C SER A 215 -11.50 -5.13 -6.23
N ALA A 216 -11.05 -6.10 -7.03
CA ALA A 216 -10.23 -7.23 -6.57
C ALA A 216 -8.88 -6.78 -5.97
N ALA A 217 -8.32 -5.68 -6.47
CA ALA A 217 -7.09 -5.09 -5.94
C ALA A 217 -7.33 -4.15 -4.75
N GLY A 218 -8.58 -3.83 -4.39
CA GLY A 218 -8.84 -2.93 -3.26
C GLY A 218 -8.42 -3.54 -1.91
N PRO A 219 -7.88 -2.74 -0.98
CA PRO A 219 -7.46 -3.25 0.33
C PRO A 219 -8.65 -3.71 1.14
N VAL A 220 -8.39 -4.67 2.02
CA VAL A 220 -9.25 -4.98 3.16
C VAL A 220 -8.62 -4.56 4.47
#